data_AF-A0A7S2S9E3-F1
#
_entry.id   AF-A0A7S2S9E3-F1
#
_cell.length_a   1.000
_cell.length_b   1.000
_cell.length_c   1.000
_cell.angle_alpha   90.00
_cell.angle_beta   90.00
_cell.angle_gamma   90.00
#
_symmetry.space_group_name_H-M   'P 1'
#
loop_
_entity.id
_entity.type
_entity.pdbx_description
1 polymer ?
#
loop_
_entity_poly.entity_id
_entity_poly.type
_entity_poly.pdbx_seq_one_letter_code
_entity_poly.pdbx_strand_id
1 'polypeptide(L)'
;DRGRSRALDTAIFTLKELTKSQYGSPNHITYGTFLQACDNLLSLDDERRRVVVEPVFLQCCRDGQVCQFVLTHLRHAAPEDLYQKLLGEFIVTSQGKVAIQDLPVEWRCNVVDRFKNKHRNRRYYKSSNSPAARSGNQRQSRVPIRVSGGS
;
A
#
# COMPACT_ATOMS: atom_id res chain seq x y z
N ASP A 1 23.22 -22.93 -9.39
CA ASP A 1 24.14 -21.82 -9.09
C ASP A 1 24.37 -21.74 -7.57
N ARG A 2 25.62 -21.79 -7.12
CA ARG A 2 25.98 -21.76 -5.69
C ARG A 2 25.74 -20.38 -5.06
N GLY A 3 25.81 -19.30 -5.83
CA GLY A 3 25.59 -17.93 -5.34
C GLY A 3 24.12 -17.69 -4.98
N ARG A 4 23.20 -18.04 -5.90
CA ARG A 4 21.75 -17.91 -5.68
C ARG A 4 21.24 -18.69 -4.47
N SER A 5 21.78 -19.89 -4.24
CA SER A 5 21.39 -20.68 -3.07
C SER A 5 21.73 -19.99 -1.75
N ARG A 6 22.97 -19.49 -1.59
CA ARG A 6 23.38 -18.75 -0.38
C ARG A 6 22.58 -17.47 -0.17
N ALA A 7 22.27 -16.76 -1.25
CA ALA A 7 21.44 -15.56 -1.20
C ALA A 7 20.03 -15.88 -0.69
N LEU A 8 19.44 -16.98 -1.16
CA LEU A 8 18.13 -17.44 -0.68
C LEU A 8 18.18 -17.83 0.80
N ASP A 9 19.20 -18.60 1.21
CA ASP A 9 19.36 -19.00 2.62
C ASP A 9 19.49 -17.78 3.54
N THR A 10 20.22 -16.75 3.08
CA THR A 10 20.35 -15.47 3.79
C THR A 10 19.01 -14.74 3.89
N ALA A 11 18.23 -14.69 2.81
CA ALA A 11 16.91 -14.08 2.82
C ALA A 11 15.95 -14.80 3.78
N ILE A 12 15.94 -16.14 3.77
CA ILE A 12 15.14 -16.97 4.67
C ILE A 12 15.54 -16.73 6.13
N PHE A 13 16.84 -16.74 6.42
CA PHE A 13 17.36 -16.48 7.75
C PHE A 13 16.96 -15.08 8.24
N THR A 14 17.17 -14.05 7.41
CA THR A 14 16.85 -12.65 7.77
C THR A 14 15.36 -12.46 8.08
N LEU A 15 14.46 -13.04 7.26
CA LEU A 15 13.03 -12.96 7.52
C LEU A 15 12.66 -13.66 8.84
N LYS A 16 13.21 -14.85 9.09
CA LYS A 16 12.97 -15.60 10.33
C LYS A 16 13.43 -14.85 11.57
N GLU A 17 14.62 -14.24 11.52
CA GLU A 17 15.16 -13.45 12.62
C GLU A 17 14.34 -12.19 12.85
N LEU A 18 13.92 -11.50 11.79
CA LEU A 18 13.06 -10.32 11.94
C LEU A 18 11.71 -10.67 12.56
N THR A 19 11.10 -11.80 12.21
CA THR A 19 9.85 -12.27 12.83
C THR A 19 9.99 -12.54 14.34
N LYS A 20 11.19 -12.93 14.80
CA LYS A 20 11.47 -13.23 16.21
C LYS A 20 12.08 -12.04 16.97
N SER A 21 12.37 -10.95 16.28
CA SER A 21 13.08 -9.81 16.82
C SER A 21 12.19 -8.97 17.72
N GLN A 22 12.77 -8.40 18.78
CA GLN A 22 12.13 -7.37 19.61
C GLN A 22 12.21 -5.97 19.00
N TYR A 23 13.02 -5.78 17.94
CA TYR A 23 13.33 -4.46 17.36
C TYR A 23 12.38 -4.07 16.22
N GLY A 24 11.51 -4.98 15.79
CA GLY A 24 10.54 -4.71 14.73
C GLY A 24 9.88 -5.99 14.25
N SER A 25 8.89 -5.82 13.38
CA SER A 25 8.17 -6.92 12.74
C SER A 25 8.18 -6.75 11.23
N PRO A 26 8.12 -7.84 10.45
CA PRO A 26 7.96 -7.76 9.01
C PRO A 26 6.75 -6.91 8.60
N ASN A 27 6.90 -6.13 7.54
CA ASN A 27 5.80 -5.37 6.95
C ASN A 27 5.63 -5.70 5.46
N HIS A 28 4.66 -5.07 4.81
CA HIS A 28 4.38 -5.26 3.39
C HIS A 28 5.61 -5.10 2.46
N ILE A 29 6.56 -4.22 2.81
CA ILE A 29 7.82 -4.08 2.07
C ILE A 29 8.72 -5.29 2.31
N THR A 30 8.88 -5.70 3.58
CA THR A 30 9.65 -6.91 3.93
C THR A 30 9.14 -8.13 3.16
N TYR A 31 7.83 -8.38 3.18
CA TYR A 31 7.24 -9.52 2.48
C TYR A 31 7.38 -9.43 0.97
N GLY A 32 7.09 -8.27 0.39
CA GLY A 32 7.20 -8.09 -1.06
C GLY A 32 8.64 -8.23 -1.55
N THR A 33 9.62 -7.69 -0.82
CA THR A 33 11.05 -7.86 -1.13
C THR A 33 11.50 -9.32 -0.99
N PHE A 34 11.00 -10.03 0.01
CA PHE A 34 11.30 -11.45 0.16
C PHE A 34 10.76 -12.27 -1.03
N LEU A 35 9.51 -12.04 -1.43
CA LEU A 35 8.90 -12.70 -2.59
C LEU A 35 9.62 -12.34 -3.89
N GLN A 36 10.03 -11.09 -4.05
CA GLN A 36 10.88 -10.64 -5.17
C GLN A 36 12.22 -11.38 -5.19
N ALA A 37 12.84 -11.63 -4.03
CA ALA A 37 14.06 -12.41 -3.94
C ALA A 37 13.82 -13.86 -4.37
N CYS A 38 12.72 -14.49 -3.97
CA CYS A 38 12.35 -15.83 -4.43
C CYS A 38 12.24 -15.88 -5.96
N ASP A 39 11.56 -14.91 -6.59
CA ASP A 39 11.41 -14.83 -8.04
C ASP A 39 12.76 -14.74 -8.77
N ASN A 40 13.66 -13.89 -8.27
CA ASN A 40 14.97 -13.67 -8.89
C ASN A 40 15.98 -14.83 -8.67
N LEU A 41 15.89 -15.51 -7.52
CA LEU A 41 16.90 -16.48 -7.09
C LEU A 41 16.56 -17.93 -7.48
N LEU A 42 15.26 -18.25 -7.60
CA LEU A 42 14.78 -19.59 -7.91
C LEU A 42 14.32 -19.69 -9.36
N SER A 43 14.73 -20.74 -10.06
CA SER A 43 14.17 -21.04 -11.40
C SER A 43 12.70 -21.44 -11.30
N LEU A 44 11.97 -21.35 -12.41
CA LEU A 44 10.52 -21.61 -12.46
C LEU A 44 10.15 -23.05 -12.05
N ASP A 45 11.05 -23.99 -12.30
CA ASP A 45 10.96 -25.42 -12.00
C ASP A 45 11.54 -25.81 -10.63
N ASP A 46 12.01 -24.83 -9.84
CA ASP A 46 12.59 -25.11 -8.54
C ASP A 46 11.50 -25.36 -7.49
N GLU A 47 11.40 -26.60 -7.02
CA GLU A 47 10.45 -27.04 -5.99
C GLU A 47 10.52 -26.21 -4.70
N ARG A 48 11.66 -25.57 -4.40
CA ARG A 48 11.81 -24.69 -3.24
C ARG A 48 10.88 -23.47 -3.32
N ARG A 49 10.44 -23.06 -4.51
CA ARG A 49 9.47 -21.97 -4.68
C ARG A 49 8.23 -22.22 -3.83
N ARG A 50 7.64 -23.41 -3.91
CA ARG A 50 6.45 -23.74 -3.10
C ARG A 50 6.75 -23.72 -1.61
N VAL A 51 7.80 -24.43 -1.21
CA VAL A 51 8.17 -24.63 0.19
C VAL A 51 8.46 -23.31 0.90
N VAL A 52 8.98 -22.32 0.17
CA VAL A 52 9.38 -21.02 0.73
C VAL A 52 8.27 -19.97 0.59
N VAL A 53 7.61 -19.88 -0.57
CA VAL A 53 6.64 -18.82 -0.86
C VAL A 53 5.35 -19.00 -0.08
N GLU A 54 4.80 -20.21 -0.03
CA GLU A 54 3.52 -20.49 0.63
C GLU A 54 3.48 -20.05 2.10
N PRO A 55 4.37 -20.53 3.00
CA PRO A 55 4.31 -20.16 4.41
C PRO A 55 4.53 -18.66 4.64
N VAL A 56 5.34 -18.01 3.80
CA VAL A 56 5.63 -16.58 3.91
C VAL A 56 4.43 -15.73 3.49
N PHE A 57 3.74 -16.09 2.40
CA PHE A 57 2.53 -15.39 2.01
C PHE A 57 1.41 -15.58 3.04
N LEU A 58 1.21 -16.80 3.57
CA LEU A 58 0.23 -17.04 4.62
C LEU A 58 0.54 -16.24 5.90
N GLN A 59 1.82 -16.06 6.24
CA GLN A 59 2.21 -15.19 7.34
C GLN A 59 1.90 -13.71 7.03
N CYS A 60 2.19 -13.25 5.81
CA CYS A 60 1.82 -11.90 5.36
C CYS A 60 0.31 -11.63 5.48
N CYS A 61 -0.53 -12.62 5.12
CA CYS A 61 -1.98 -12.55 5.31
C CYS A 61 -2.36 -12.43 6.80
N ARG A 62 -1.78 -13.26 7.67
CA ARG A 62 -2.03 -13.21 9.12
C ARG A 62 -1.63 -11.87 9.75
N ASP A 63 -0.54 -11.29 9.26
CA ASP A 63 -0.02 -10.03 9.78
C ASP A 63 -0.74 -8.80 9.20
N GLY A 64 -1.70 -9.00 8.29
CA GLY A 64 -2.45 -7.93 7.65
C GLY A 64 -1.61 -7.06 6.73
N GLN A 65 -0.54 -7.61 6.15
CA GLN A 65 0.47 -6.89 5.37
C GLN A 65 0.35 -7.09 3.85
N VAL A 66 -0.74 -7.69 3.36
CA VAL A 66 -0.95 -7.90 1.93
C VAL A 66 -1.27 -6.58 1.23
N CYS A 67 -0.43 -6.20 0.27
CA CYS A 67 -0.61 -5.03 -0.58
C CYS A 67 -0.32 -5.36 -2.05
N GLN A 68 -0.54 -4.40 -2.95
CA GLN A 68 -0.36 -4.62 -4.39
C GLN A 68 1.06 -5.11 -4.74
N PHE A 69 2.08 -4.60 -4.04
CA PHE A 69 3.47 -5.00 -4.21
C PHE A 69 3.69 -6.48 -3.87
N VAL A 70 3.09 -6.95 -2.77
CA VAL A 70 3.12 -8.37 -2.37
C VAL A 70 2.45 -9.24 -3.42
N LEU A 71 1.26 -8.87 -3.90
CA LEU A 71 0.54 -9.65 -4.92
C LEU A 71 1.30 -9.76 -6.23
N THR A 72 1.90 -8.65 -6.68
CA THR A 72 2.74 -8.65 -7.89
C THR A 72 3.86 -9.68 -7.75
N HIS A 73 4.65 -9.63 -6.67
CA HIS A 73 5.76 -10.57 -6.52
C HIS A 73 5.33 -12.00 -6.21
N LEU A 74 4.19 -12.20 -5.53
CA LEU A 74 3.62 -13.53 -5.35
C LEU A 74 3.31 -14.19 -6.70
N ARG A 75 2.72 -13.45 -7.65
CA ARG A 75 2.38 -13.96 -8.99
C ARG A 75 3.60 -14.47 -9.74
N HIS A 76 4.76 -13.84 -9.55
CA HIS A 76 5.99 -14.26 -10.21
C HIS A 76 6.73 -15.37 -9.44
N ALA A 77 6.71 -15.33 -8.11
CA ALA A 77 7.44 -16.28 -7.28
C ALA A 77 6.74 -17.64 -7.11
N ALA A 78 5.40 -17.66 -7.04
CA ALA A 78 4.63 -18.88 -6.87
C ALA A 78 4.45 -19.64 -8.19
N PRO A 79 4.59 -20.98 -8.21
CA PRO A 79 4.06 -21.80 -9.30
C PRO A 79 2.56 -21.55 -9.52
N GLU A 80 2.08 -21.72 -10.75
CA GLU A 80 0.69 -21.39 -11.12
C GLU A 80 -0.33 -22.09 -10.20
N ASP A 81 -0.17 -23.39 -9.98
CA ASP A 81 -1.09 -24.17 -9.15
C ASP A 81 -1.08 -23.71 -7.68
N LEU A 82 0.07 -23.26 -7.16
CA LEU A 82 0.16 -22.66 -5.84
C LEU A 82 -0.53 -21.29 -5.80
N TYR A 83 -0.35 -20.47 -6.84
CA TYR A 83 -1.03 -19.18 -6.93
C TYR A 83 -2.55 -19.36 -6.94
N GLN A 84 -3.05 -20.34 -7.71
CA GLN A 84 -4.47 -20.71 -7.74
C GLN A 84 -4.93 -21.25 -6.38
N LYS A 85 -4.15 -22.09 -5.71
CA LYS A 85 -4.46 -22.57 -4.35
C LYS A 85 -4.61 -21.42 -3.35
N LEU A 86 -3.75 -20.41 -3.42
CA LEU A 86 -3.70 -19.32 -2.46
C LEU A 86 -4.74 -18.22 -2.72
N LEU A 87 -5.07 -17.98 -3.99
CA LEU A 87 -5.82 -16.80 -4.41
C LEU A 87 -6.98 -17.08 -5.37
N GLY A 88 -7.20 -18.33 -5.79
CA GLY A 88 -8.14 -18.71 -6.83
C GLY A 88 -9.57 -18.21 -6.57
N GLU A 89 -10.02 -18.25 -5.32
CA GLU A 89 -11.36 -17.75 -4.92
C GLU A 89 -11.53 -16.23 -5.09
N PHE A 90 -10.43 -15.48 -5.17
CA PHE A 90 -10.42 -14.02 -5.34
C PHE A 90 -10.09 -13.59 -6.78
N ILE A 91 -9.88 -14.54 -7.70
CA ILE A 91 -9.66 -14.23 -9.11
C ILE A 91 -11.02 -13.99 -9.77
N VAL A 92 -11.43 -12.72 -9.78
CA VAL A 92 -12.71 -12.30 -10.38
C VAL A 92 -12.56 -11.95 -11.87
N THR A 93 -11.35 -11.62 -12.31
CA THR A 93 -11.10 -11.16 -13.68
C THR A 93 -10.69 -12.31 -14.60
N SER A 94 -11.13 -12.25 -15.86
CA SER A 94 -10.67 -13.16 -16.93
C SER A 94 -9.17 -13.09 -17.20
N GLN A 95 -8.48 -12.05 -16.68
CA GLN A 95 -7.03 -11.89 -16.78
C GLN A 95 -6.24 -12.62 -15.69
N GLY A 96 -6.90 -13.34 -14.76
CA GLY A 96 -6.20 -14.05 -13.69
C GLY A 96 -5.63 -13.11 -12.60
N LYS A 97 -6.10 -11.86 -12.56
CA LYS A 97 -5.61 -10.85 -11.60
C LYS A 97 -6.55 -10.71 -10.42
N VAL A 98 -5.95 -10.52 -9.26
CA VAL A 98 -6.62 -10.24 -7.98
C VAL A 98 -6.48 -8.76 -7.66
N ALA A 99 -7.58 -8.06 -7.44
CA ALA A 99 -7.52 -6.69 -6.95
C ALA A 99 -7.44 -6.68 -5.41
N ILE A 100 -6.68 -5.75 -4.85
CA ILE A 100 -6.52 -5.61 -3.39
C ILE A 100 -7.85 -5.42 -2.66
N GLN A 101 -8.85 -4.83 -3.33
CA GLN A 101 -10.15 -4.56 -2.74
C GLN A 101 -11.00 -5.84 -2.57
N ASP A 102 -10.71 -6.86 -3.38
CA ASP A 102 -11.43 -8.14 -3.37
C ASP A 102 -10.89 -9.10 -2.30
N LEU A 103 -9.77 -8.75 -1.65
CA LEU A 103 -9.18 -9.53 -0.57
C LEU A 103 -9.82 -9.24 0.80
N PRO A 104 -9.81 -10.24 1.70
CA PRO A 104 -10.26 -10.07 3.08
C PRO A 104 -9.58 -8.87 3.75
N VAL A 105 -10.35 -8.09 4.50
CA VAL A 105 -9.86 -6.85 5.13
C VAL A 105 -8.71 -7.16 6.10
N GLU A 106 -8.83 -8.26 6.83
CA GLU A 106 -7.83 -8.79 7.76
C GLU A 106 -6.48 -9.05 7.10
N TRP A 107 -6.43 -9.35 5.80
CA TRP A 107 -5.15 -9.57 5.09
C TRP A 107 -4.43 -8.26 4.77
N ARG A 108 -5.13 -7.13 4.78
CA ARG A 108 -4.63 -5.82 4.30
C ARG A 108 -4.76 -4.68 5.32
N CYS A 109 -5.15 -5.00 6.56
CA CYS A 109 -5.50 -4.00 7.57
C CYS A 109 -4.30 -3.23 8.16
N ASN A 110 -3.09 -3.80 8.10
CA ASN A 110 -1.88 -3.25 8.74
C ASN A 110 -0.89 -2.62 7.75
N VAL A 111 -1.32 -2.41 6.48
CA VAL A 111 -0.49 -1.78 5.46
C VAL A 111 -0.45 -0.26 5.67
N VAL A 112 0.67 0.24 6.18
CA VAL A 112 0.91 1.68 6.36
C VAL A 112 1.58 2.27 5.12
N ASP A 113 0.79 2.86 4.23
CA ASP A 113 1.30 3.61 3.06
C ASP A 113 1.72 5.03 3.49
N ARG A 114 3.02 5.20 3.74
CA ARG A 114 3.59 6.49 4.18
C ARG A 114 3.51 7.59 3.10
N PHE A 115 3.20 7.26 1.84
CA PHE A 115 3.19 8.22 0.73
C PHE A 115 1.81 8.85 0.49
N LYS A 116 0.72 8.21 0.91
CA LYS A 116 -0.64 8.78 0.81
C LYS A 116 -0.87 9.96 1.75
N ASN A 117 -0.09 10.08 2.84
CA ASN A 117 -0.27 11.14 3.84
C ASN A 117 0.19 12.54 3.39
N LYS A 118 1.01 12.67 2.35
CA LYS A 118 1.45 13.99 1.85
C LYS A 118 0.33 14.76 1.11
N HIS A 119 -0.64 14.07 0.53
CA HIS A 119 -1.68 14.70 -0.29
C HIS A 119 -2.88 15.22 0.53
N ARG A 120 -3.12 14.67 1.73
CA ARG A 120 -4.18 15.18 2.62
C ARG A 120 -3.82 16.50 3.29
N ASN A 121 -2.55 16.71 3.69
CA ASN A 121 -2.13 17.95 4.35
C ASN A 121 -2.03 19.16 3.41
N ARG A 122 -2.00 18.97 2.08
CA ARG A 122 -1.89 20.10 1.14
C ARG A 122 -3.19 20.88 0.97
N ARG A 123 -4.36 20.31 1.34
CA ARG A 123 -5.65 21.01 1.26
C ARG A 123 -5.91 21.91 2.47
N TYR A 124 -5.31 21.61 3.64
CA TYR A 124 -5.56 22.39 4.85
C TYR A 124 -4.74 23.70 4.87
N TYR A 125 -3.51 23.69 4.37
CA TYR A 125 -2.66 24.89 4.37
C TYR A 125 -2.96 25.92 3.26
N LYS A 126 -3.80 25.57 2.27
CA LYS A 126 -4.22 26.49 1.20
C LYS A 126 -5.47 27.30 1.54
N SER A 127 -6.14 27.03 2.67
CA SER A 127 -7.37 27.72 3.08
C SER A 127 -7.13 28.96 3.93
N SER A 128 -5.95 29.14 4.52
CA SER A 128 -5.71 30.19 5.54
C SER A 128 -4.83 31.36 5.07
N ASN A 129 -4.39 31.41 3.81
CA ASN A 129 -3.50 32.50 3.35
C ASN A 129 -3.61 32.88 1.86
N SER A 130 -4.84 33.00 1.33
CA SER A 130 -5.06 33.54 -0.02
C SER A 130 -5.35 35.06 0.02
N PRO A 131 -4.51 35.93 -0.57
CA PRO A 131 -4.69 37.40 -0.57
C PRO A 131 -5.80 37.92 -1.50
N ALA A 132 -6.59 37.05 -2.15
CA ALA A 132 -7.44 37.41 -3.29
C ALA A 132 -8.89 37.82 -2.92
N ALA A 133 -9.25 37.89 -1.63
CA ALA A 133 -10.61 38.24 -1.20
C ALA A 133 -10.69 39.66 -0.61
N ARG A 134 -10.26 40.67 -1.36
CA ARG A 134 -10.61 42.08 -1.10
C ARG A 134 -10.92 42.79 -2.41
N SER A 135 -12.13 42.57 -2.92
CA SER A 135 -12.78 43.54 -3.79
C SER A 135 -14.21 43.70 -3.28
N GLY A 136 -14.41 44.76 -2.51
CA GLY A 136 -15.70 45.15 -1.95
C GLY A 136 -16.62 45.67 -3.04
N ASN A 137 -17.69 44.92 -3.27
CA ASN A 137 -18.83 45.34 -4.09
C ASN A 137 -19.60 46.42 -3.32
N GLN A 138 -19.54 47.68 -3.75
CA GLN A 138 -20.31 48.77 -3.15
C GLN A 138 -21.47 49.14 -4.08
N ARG A 139 -22.68 48.67 -3.74
CA ARG A 139 -23.93 49.16 -4.33
C ARG A 139 -25.03 49.33 -3.26
N GLN A 140 -25.40 50.61 -3.12
CA GLN A 140 -26.71 51.20 -2.85
C GLN A 140 -27.37 51.06 -1.46
N SER A 141 -27.68 52.22 -0.86
CA SER A 141 -29.05 52.74 -0.58
C SER A 141 -28.95 53.97 0.36
N ARG A 142 -29.32 55.18 -0.08
CA ARG A 142 -30.61 55.87 0.10
C ARG A 142 -31.17 55.88 1.53
N VAL A 143 -31.16 57.05 2.17
CA VAL A 143 -32.18 57.51 3.14
C VAL A 143 -32.28 59.06 3.12
N PRO A 144 -33.41 59.66 3.50
CA PRO A 144 -33.92 60.92 2.96
C PRO A 144 -33.64 62.17 3.81
N ILE A 145 -33.77 63.30 3.10
CA ILE A 145 -34.21 64.66 3.45
C ILE A 145 -34.56 64.92 4.93
N ARG A 146 -33.92 65.94 5.50
CA ARG A 146 -34.48 66.76 6.59
C ARG A 146 -34.31 68.25 6.27
N VAL A 147 -35.40 68.98 6.47
CA VAL A 147 -35.59 70.42 6.22
C VAL A 147 -35.51 71.18 7.54
N SER A 148 -34.76 72.28 7.57
CA SER A 148 -34.84 73.44 8.51
C SER A 148 -33.48 74.19 8.44
N GLY A 149 -33.31 75.49 8.21
CA GLY A 149 -34.15 76.68 8.38
C GLY A 149 -33.37 77.71 9.22
N GLY A 150 -33.17 78.94 8.72
CA GLY A 150 -32.60 80.12 9.43
C GLY A 150 -31.08 80.27 9.29
N SER A 151 -30.50 81.44 9.00
CA SER A 151 -30.96 82.84 8.97
C SER A 151 -30.22 83.63 7.90
#